data_AF-A0A948QJM6-F1
#
_entry.id   AF-A0A948QJM6-F1
#
_cell.length_a   1.000
_cell.length_b   1.000
_cell.length_c   1.000
_cell.angle_alpha   90.00
_cell.angle_beta   90.00
_cell.angle_gamma   90.00
#
_symmetry.space_group_name_H-M   'P 1'
#
loop_
_entity.id
_entity.type
_entity.pdbx_description
1 polymer ?
#
loop_
_entity_poly.entity_id
_entity_poly.type
_entity_poly.pdbx_seq_one_letter_code
_entity_poly.pdbx_strand_id
1 'polypeptide(L)'
;MKIIIYILGLIASIFLANIFAVQAATWPAGLIVLQVQEHGEAYYIYPKDNRAYYLGRPADAFKIMTSLALGAKHEFIANTEVFPQRLSGMILLDVEKNGEAYYIYPKDRRKYYLGRPDDAFNIMRHLGLGISNHDLSYISKVQINLFDNQDMNNFKTVYIEGVPFFAQAPLGDWSDQRQAEGCEETSVLMAVKWARGQSLSADEATKEIIAISDYTLSKYGEFRDTSLEDTMNWIFKDYFKFDNVSLKRGVTFDEVVTELEKGNLVITAINGQMVNNPNYRSPGPPRHMLVLRGYDADAKQFITNDPGTSHGEDFRYDANMFFEAMRDYPTGFHEPIADIGKDIIVVSK
;
A
#
# COMPACT_ATOMS: atom_id res chain seq x y z
N MET A 1 24.98 60.57 59.48
CA MET A 1 23.71 60.99 58.85
C MET A 1 23.46 60.11 57.63
N LYS A 2 22.40 59.27 57.68
CA LYS A 2 21.63 58.64 56.58
C LYS A 2 22.33 57.81 55.46
N ILE A 3 22.18 56.48 55.56
CA ILE A 3 21.62 55.47 54.61
C ILE A 3 21.55 55.81 53.10
N ILE A 4 21.93 54.86 52.21
CA ILE A 4 21.16 54.24 51.07
C ILE A 4 22.11 53.68 49.97
N ILE A 5 22.34 52.35 49.88
CA ILE A 5 21.79 51.30 48.96
C ILE A 5 22.61 51.08 47.65
N TYR A 6 22.98 49.81 47.45
CA TYR A 6 23.60 49.15 46.28
C TYR A 6 22.82 49.31 44.97
N ILE A 7 23.45 49.12 43.80
CA ILE A 7 23.04 48.11 42.79
C ILE A 7 24.05 48.00 41.62
N LEU A 8 24.26 46.74 41.25
CA LEU A 8 24.97 46.12 40.14
C LEU A 8 25.12 46.89 38.81
N GLY A 9 26.29 46.73 38.20
CA GLY A 9 26.53 46.88 36.76
C GLY A 9 27.51 45.82 36.26
N LEU A 10 27.05 44.56 36.15
CA LEU A 10 27.81 43.50 35.50
C LEU A 10 27.64 43.68 33.97
N ILE A 11 28.72 44.06 33.29
CA ILE A 11 28.79 44.13 31.83
C ILE A 11 28.76 42.69 31.32
N ALA A 12 27.56 42.18 31.02
CA ALA A 12 27.37 40.97 30.25
C ALA A 12 27.53 41.33 28.77
N SER A 13 28.68 40.95 28.21
CA SER A 13 28.93 40.90 26.78
C SER A 13 27.89 40.03 26.09
N ILE A 14 26.90 40.67 25.47
CA ILE A 14 25.91 40.03 24.61
C ILE A 14 26.65 39.61 23.33
N PHE A 15 27.05 38.34 23.27
CA PHE A 15 27.32 37.67 22.00
C PHE A 15 25.97 37.58 21.26
N LEU A 16 25.73 38.51 20.34
CA LEU A 16 24.73 38.36 19.29
C LEU A 16 25.22 37.25 18.35
N ALA A 17 24.94 36.00 18.69
CA ALA A 17 24.92 34.92 17.72
C ALA A 17 23.77 35.21 16.77
N ASN A 18 24.09 35.70 15.57
CA ASN A 18 23.16 35.70 14.45
C ASN A 18 22.84 34.24 14.12
N ILE A 19 21.78 33.71 14.72
CA ILE A 19 21.17 32.46 14.28
C ILE A 19 20.38 32.82 13.03
N PHE A 20 21.01 32.73 11.87
CA PHE A 20 20.25 32.56 10.64
C PHE A 20 19.63 31.16 10.70
N ALA A 21 18.39 31.08 11.19
CA ALA A 21 17.56 29.94 10.89
C ALA A 21 17.36 29.94 9.38
N VAL A 22 18.05 29.04 8.66
CA VAL A 22 17.71 28.73 7.29
C VAL A 22 16.33 28.10 7.35
N GLN A 23 15.30 28.90 7.10
CA GLN A 23 13.96 28.40 6.89
C GLN A 23 14.05 27.56 5.61
N ALA A 24 14.09 26.23 5.75
CA ALA A 24 14.02 25.33 4.61
C ALA A 24 12.77 25.74 3.81
N ALA A 25 12.97 26.17 2.56
CA ALA A 25 11.87 26.53 1.69
C ALA A 25 10.99 25.29 1.53
N THR A 26 9.80 25.30 2.12
CA THR A 26 8.82 24.22 1.93
C THR A 26 8.31 24.34 0.50
N TRP A 27 8.80 23.48 -0.38
CA TRP A 27 8.27 23.40 -1.74
C TRP A 27 6.81 22.98 -1.71
N PRO A 28 5.94 23.55 -2.57
CA PRO A 28 4.53 23.22 -2.52
C PRO A 28 4.33 21.75 -2.90
N ALA A 29 3.74 21.00 -1.98
CA ALA A 29 3.46 19.59 -2.16
C ALA A 29 2.50 19.37 -3.34
N GLY A 30 2.65 18.25 -4.03
CA GLY A 30 1.79 17.86 -5.14
C GLY A 30 2.13 18.46 -6.49
N LEU A 31 3.23 19.21 -6.60
CA LEU A 31 3.70 19.77 -7.86
C LEU A 31 4.61 18.80 -8.60
N ILE A 32 4.57 18.88 -9.93
CA ILE A 32 5.65 18.40 -10.77
C ILE A 32 6.64 19.55 -10.95
N VAL A 33 7.92 19.30 -10.71
CA VAL A 33 9.00 20.27 -10.84
C VAL A 33 10.03 19.80 -11.87
N LEU A 34 10.64 20.75 -12.57
CA LEU A 34 11.66 20.52 -13.58
C LEU A 34 12.99 21.12 -13.10
N GLN A 35 14.02 20.30 -13.00
CA GLN A 35 15.35 20.75 -12.62
C GLN A 35 15.98 21.55 -13.77
N VAL A 36 16.16 22.87 -13.58
CA VAL A 36 16.52 23.78 -14.68
C VAL A 36 18.02 23.98 -14.90
N GLN A 37 18.88 23.44 -14.02
CA GLN A 37 20.34 23.68 -14.02
C GLN A 37 21.16 22.46 -14.44
N GLU A 38 20.52 21.37 -14.87
CA GLU A 38 21.18 20.16 -15.43
C GLU A 38 20.39 19.63 -16.65
N HIS A 39 20.14 18.32 -16.72
CA HIS A 39 19.54 17.63 -17.87
C HIS A 39 18.02 17.82 -18.03
N GLY A 40 17.39 18.72 -17.25
CA GLY A 40 15.94 18.95 -17.34
C GLY A 40 15.10 17.88 -16.67
N GLU A 41 15.62 17.23 -15.63
CA GLU A 41 14.95 16.12 -14.94
C GLU A 41 13.62 16.56 -14.30
N ALA A 42 12.60 15.70 -14.40
CA ALA A 42 11.31 15.92 -13.79
C ALA A 42 11.19 15.17 -12.46
N TYR A 43 10.54 15.80 -11.48
CA TYR A 43 10.24 15.19 -10.18
C TYR A 43 8.79 15.50 -9.77
N TYR A 44 8.09 14.53 -9.19
CA TYR A 44 6.78 14.70 -8.56
C TYR A 44 6.95 14.82 -7.05
N ILE A 45 6.57 15.96 -6.46
CA ILE A 45 6.60 16.14 -5.01
C ILE A 45 5.34 15.52 -4.42
N TYR A 46 5.41 14.34 -3.80
CA TYR A 46 4.21 13.61 -3.38
C TYR A 46 3.55 14.27 -2.15
N PRO A 47 2.24 14.58 -2.17
CA PRO A 47 1.60 15.32 -1.08
C PRO A 47 1.62 14.67 0.30
N LYS A 48 1.72 13.33 0.39
CA LYS A 48 1.64 12.63 1.69
C LYS A 48 2.94 12.70 2.48
N ASP A 49 4.10 12.69 1.82
CA ASP A 49 5.41 12.61 2.47
C ASP A 49 6.36 13.78 2.12
N ASN A 50 5.96 14.67 1.20
CA ASN A 50 6.75 15.79 0.69
C ASN A 50 8.09 15.39 0.05
N ARG A 51 8.22 14.14 -0.42
CA ARG A 51 9.43 13.66 -1.09
C ARG A 51 9.34 13.86 -2.60
N ALA A 52 10.49 14.03 -3.25
CA ALA A 52 10.61 14.25 -4.69
C ALA A 52 10.81 12.93 -5.43
N TYR A 53 9.78 12.48 -6.15
CA TYR A 53 9.76 11.23 -6.90
C TYR A 53 10.22 11.43 -8.35
N TYR A 54 11.25 10.72 -8.79
CA TYR A 54 11.81 10.89 -10.13
C TYR A 54 10.82 10.51 -11.26
N LEU A 55 10.61 11.42 -12.22
CA LEU A 55 9.69 11.30 -13.36
C LEU A 55 10.41 11.25 -14.73
N GLY A 56 11.73 11.06 -14.76
CA GLY A 56 12.52 11.27 -15.98
C GLY A 56 12.29 10.27 -17.12
N ARG A 57 11.87 9.03 -16.83
CA ARG A 57 11.60 7.99 -17.83
C ARG A 57 10.14 7.54 -17.77
N PRO A 58 9.54 7.05 -18.89
CA PRO A 58 8.19 6.48 -18.89
C PRO A 58 7.99 5.38 -17.83
N ALA A 59 9.01 4.54 -17.62
CA ALA A 59 8.98 3.51 -16.59
C ALA A 59 8.92 4.08 -15.16
N ASP A 60 9.57 5.20 -14.87
CA ASP A 60 9.52 5.81 -13.54
C ASP A 60 8.17 6.50 -13.30
N ALA A 61 7.61 7.14 -14.33
CA ALA A 61 6.25 7.67 -14.29
C ALA A 61 5.21 6.56 -14.07
N PHE A 62 5.35 5.42 -14.75
CA PHE A 62 4.48 4.27 -14.52
C PHE A 62 4.51 3.80 -13.06
N LYS A 63 5.70 3.67 -12.46
CA LYS A 63 5.83 3.29 -11.05
C LYS A 63 5.14 4.27 -10.10
N ILE A 64 5.32 5.58 -10.33
CA ILE A 64 4.63 6.61 -9.55
C ILE A 64 3.11 6.43 -9.65
N MET A 65 2.59 6.19 -10.85
CA MET A 65 1.16 5.97 -11.05
C MET A 65 0.66 4.69 -10.39
N THR A 66 1.42 3.59 -10.41
CA THR A 66 0.98 2.32 -9.80
C THR A 66 1.08 2.32 -8.28
N SER A 67 2.10 2.99 -7.72
CA SER A 67 2.44 2.91 -6.30
C SER A 67 1.85 4.06 -5.47
N LEU A 68 1.69 5.26 -6.06
CA LEU A 68 1.28 6.46 -5.33
C LEU A 68 -0.11 7.00 -5.73
N ALA A 69 -0.72 6.49 -6.81
CA ALA A 69 -2.03 6.98 -7.23
C ALA A 69 -3.16 6.45 -6.34
N LEU A 70 -4.16 7.29 -6.09
CA LEU A 70 -5.37 6.91 -5.35
C LEU A 70 -6.41 6.34 -6.32
N GLY A 71 -6.97 5.18 -6.00
CA GLY A 71 -8.09 4.63 -6.76
C GLY A 71 -9.35 5.47 -6.60
N ALA A 72 -10.06 5.76 -7.69
CA ALA A 72 -11.34 6.46 -7.66
C ALA A 72 -12.32 5.92 -8.70
N LYS A 73 -13.62 5.99 -8.39
CA LYS A 73 -14.71 5.57 -9.28
C LYS A 73 -14.74 6.43 -10.54
N HIS A 74 -15.11 5.84 -11.67
CA HIS A 74 -15.16 6.52 -12.97
C HIS A 74 -16.08 7.73 -12.91
N GLU A 75 -17.27 7.57 -12.33
CA GLU A 75 -18.28 8.63 -12.25
C GLU A 75 -17.78 9.84 -11.45
N PHE A 76 -17.07 9.59 -10.34
CA PHE A 76 -16.47 10.65 -9.54
C PHE A 76 -15.44 11.44 -10.32
N ILE A 77 -14.53 10.75 -11.03
CA ILE A 77 -13.53 11.41 -11.85
C ILE A 77 -14.21 12.19 -12.99
N ALA A 78 -15.12 11.55 -13.74
CA ALA A 78 -15.75 12.13 -14.91
C ALA A 78 -16.54 13.41 -14.59
N ASN A 79 -17.38 13.37 -13.55
CA ASN A 79 -18.31 14.44 -13.21
C ASN A 79 -17.72 15.56 -12.33
N THR A 80 -16.47 15.41 -11.90
CA THR A 80 -15.78 16.45 -11.11
C THR A 80 -14.97 17.37 -12.03
N GLU A 81 -15.35 18.65 -12.08
CA GLU A 81 -14.58 19.70 -12.75
C GLU A 81 -13.48 20.28 -11.85
N VAL A 82 -13.83 20.56 -10.58
CA VAL A 82 -12.92 21.11 -9.57
C VAL A 82 -12.90 20.15 -8.38
N PHE A 83 -11.74 19.53 -8.15
CA PHE A 83 -11.60 18.50 -7.14
C PHE A 83 -11.49 19.09 -5.72
N PRO A 84 -11.92 18.34 -4.68
CA PRO A 84 -11.75 18.73 -3.28
C PRO A 84 -10.28 19.00 -2.92
N GLN A 85 -10.05 19.94 -1.98
CA GLN A 85 -8.70 20.35 -1.56
C GLN A 85 -7.82 19.17 -1.12
N ARG A 86 -8.39 18.12 -0.50
CA ARG A 86 -7.67 16.91 -0.06
C ARG A 86 -7.03 16.12 -1.21
N LEU A 87 -7.51 16.31 -2.44
CA LEU A 87 -6.99 15.65 -3.65
C LEU A 87 -6.06 16.56 -4.45
N SER A 88 -5.85 17.80 -4.00
CA SER A 88 -4.94 18.75 -4.63
C SER A 88 -3.54 18.18 -4.73
N GLY A 89 -3.03 18.01 -5.95
CA GLY A 89 -1.69 17.48 -6.21
C GLY A 89 -1.59 15.97 -6.22
N MET A 90 -2.68 15.24 -6.01
CA MET A 90 -2.70 13.78 -6.08
C MET A 90 -2.81 13.30 -7.53
N ILE A 91 -2.39 12.06 -7.76
CA ILE A 91 -2.71 11.31 -8.97
C ILE A 91 -3.87 10.36 -8.64
N LEU A 92 -4.91 10.35 -9.47
CA LEU A 92 -6.05 9.44 -9.36
C LEU A 92 -5.98 8.38 -10.46
N LEU A 93 -6.31 7.14 -10.12
CA LEU A 93 -6.45 6.03 -11.06
C LEU A 93 -7.93 5.64 -11.18
N ASP A 94 -8.45 5.61 -12.40
CA ASP A 94 -9.80 5.11 -12.66
C ASP A 94 -9.82 3.57 -12.57
N VAL A 95 -10.42 3.06 -11.49
CA VAL A 95 -10.45 1.61 -11.20
C VAL A 95 -11.63 0.88 -11.82
N GLU A 96 -12.54 1.59 -12.50
CA GLU A 96 -13.76 1.00 -13.10
C GLU A 96 -13.69 0.95 -14.63
N LYS A 97 -12.62 1.48 -15.25
CA LYS A 97 -12.37 1.49 -16.70
C LYS A 97 -11.04 0.81 -17.05
N ASN A 98 -10.17 1.48 -17.80
CA ASN A 98 -8.94 0.89 -18.34
C ASN A 98 -7.70 1.28 -17.51
N GLY A 99 -7.87 1.77 -16.27
CA GLY A 99 -6.76 2.25 -15.45
C GLY A 99 -6.25 3.63 -15.90
N GLU A 100 -7.14 4.49 -16.42
CA GLU A 100 -6.78 5.85 -16.79
C GLU A 100 -6.27 6.65 -15.58
N ALA A 101 -5.08 7.26 -15.70
CA ALA A 101 -4.49 8.09 -14.66
C ALA A 101 -4.74 9.59 -14.90
N TYR A 102 -5.02 10.33 -13.83
CA TYR A 102 -5.29 11.76 -13.85
C TYR A 102 -4.54 12.50 -12.75
N TYR A 103 -3.74 13.50 -13.11
CA TYR A 103 -3.09 14.41 -12.16
C TYR A 103 -4.03 15.57 -11.79
N ILE A 104 -4.26 15.78 -10.50
CA ILE A 104 -5.07 16.91 -10.00
C ILE A 104 -4.15 18.10 -9.72
N TYR A 105 -4.11 19.08 -10.61
CA TYR A 105 -3.12 20.16 -10.51
C TYR A 105 -3.38 21.08 -9.31
N PRO A 106 -2.40 21.35 -8.42
CA PRO A 106 -2.65 22.10 -7.19
C PRO A 106 -3.18 23.53 -7.36
N LYS A 107 -2.90 24.20 -8.49
CA LYS A 107 -3.26 25.62 -8.66
C LYS A 107 -4.74 25.83 -9.01
N ASP A 108 -5.34 24.90 -9.75
CA ASP A 108 -6.72 25.01 -10.22
C ASP A 108 -7.62 23.85 -9.76
N ARG A 109 -7.03 22.80 -9.17
CA ARG A 109 -7.66 21.54 -8.77
C ARG A 109 -8.41 20.86 -9.90
N ARG A 110 -8.00 21.07 -11.15
CA ARG A 110 -8.56 20.38 -12.32
C ARG A 110 -7.76 19.12 -12.61
N LYS A 111 -8.43 18.13 -13.21
CA LYS A 111 -7.80 16.88 -13.65
C LYS A 111 -7.08 17.07 -14.99
N TYR A 112 -5.91 16.47 -15.11
CA TYR A 112 -5.11 16.43 -16.32
C TYR A 112 -4.76 14.98 -16.62
N TYR A 113 -5.09 14.51 -17.82
CA TYR A 113 -4.93 13.10 -18.19
C TYR A 113 -3.45 12.73 -18.37
N LEU A 114 -3.02 11.62 -17.78
CA LEU A 114 -1.65 11.10 -17.81
C LEU A 114 -1.49 9.84 -18.68
N GLY A 115 -2.55 9.37 -19.34
CA GLY A 115 -2.54 8.02 -19.95
C GLY A 115 -1.67 7.87 -21.21
N ARG A 116 -1.30 8.95 -21.90
CA ARG A 116 -0.37 8.89 -23.04
C ARG A 116 0.93 9.64 -22.73
N PRO A 117 2.08 9.17 -23.25
CA PRO A 117 3.37 9.85 -23.06
C PRO A 117 3.35 11.34 -23.43
N ASP A 118 2.67 11.69 -24.54
CA ASP A 118 2.56 13.09 -24.98
C ASP A 118 1.73 13.95 -24.02
N ASP A 119 0.67 13.40 -23.42
CA ASP A 119 -0.16 14.13 -22.45
C ASP A 119 0.63 14.42 -21.17
N ALA A 120 1.33 13.39 -20.65
CA ALA A 120 2.20 13.53 -19.50
C ALA A 120 3.34 14.54 -19.76
N PHE A 121 3.97 14.47 -20.95
CA PHE A 121 4.99 15.43 -21.35
C PHE A 121 4.46 16.87 -21.43
N ASN A 122 3.26 17.06 -21.98
CA ASN A 122 2.62 18.37 -22.04
C ASN A 122 2.33 18.93 -20.64
N ILE A 123 1.87 18.10 -19.71
CA ILE A 123 1.67 18.48 -18.30
C ILE A 123 3.00 18.93 -17.69
N MET A 124 4.06 18.13 -17.82
CA MET A 124 5.39 18.47 -17.28
C MET A 124 5.88 19.81 -17.82
N ARG A 125 5.73 20.04 -19.14
CA ARG A 125 6.20 21.26 -19.80
C ARG A 125 5.39 22.52 -19.43
N HIS A 126 4.06 22.42 -19.33
CA HIS A 126 3.19 23.59 -19.16
C HIS A 126 2.84 23.88 -17.71
N LEU A 127 2.74 22.84 -16.88
CA LEU A 127 2.35 22.96 -15.47
C LEU A 127 3.52 22.83 -14.51
N GLY A 128 4.64 22.26 -14.98
CA GLY A 128 5.84 22.07 -14.21
C GLY A 128 6.48 23.39 -13.77
N LEU A 129 6.93 23.45 -12.53
CA LEU A 129 7.69 24.59 -12.02
C LEU A 129 9.19 24.33 -12.12
N GLY A 130 9.95 25.30 -12.59
CA GLY A 130 11.40 25.22 -12.55
C GLY A 130 11.92 25.21 -11.10
N ILE A 131 12.82 24.28 -10.78
CA ILE A 131 13.51 24.20 -9.49
C ILE A 131 15.03 24.23 -9.70
N SER A 132 15.73 24.99 -8.84
CA SER A 132 17.19 25.06 -8.86
C SER A 132 17.80 23.83 -8.17
N ASN A 133 19.07 23.52 -8.47
CA ASN A 133 19.77 22.41 -7.81
C ASN A 133 19.89 22.63 -6.30
N HIS A 134 20.12 23.88 -5.88
CA HIS A 134 20.16 24.28 -4.49
C HIS A 134 18.84 23.97 -3.79
N ASP A 135 17.71 24.38 -4.39
CA ASP A 135 16.41 24.21 -3.76
C ASP A 135 15.92 22.76 -3.78
N LEU A 136 16.22 22.03 -4.86
CA LEU A 136 15.95 20.60 -4.98
C LEU A 136 16.76 19.78 -3.96
N SER A 137 17.93 20.25 -3.53
CA SER A 137 18.76 19.55 -2.53
C SER A 137 18.14 19.53 -1.12
N TYR A 138 17.20 20.43 -0.84
CA TYR A 138 16.44 20.43 0.42
C TYR A 138 15.25 19.47 0.42
N ILE A 139 14.93 18.87 -0.73
CA ILE A 139 13.87 17.87 -0.83
C ILE A 139 14.50 16.49 -0.86
N SER A 140 14.03 15.60 0.01
CA SER A 140 14.44 14.20 -0.04
C SER A 140 14.00 13.59 -1.36
N LYS A 141 14.96 13.27 -2.23
CA LYS A 141 14.72 12.60 -3.51
C LYS A 141 14.47 11.12 -3.26
N VAL A 142 13.41 10.60 -3.86
CA VAL A 142 13.08 9.19 -3.90
C VAL A 142 13.05 8.78 -5.36
N GLN A 143 13.85 7.80 -5.72
CA GLN A 143 13.58 7.03 -6.92
C GLN A 143 12.72 5.86 -6.48
N ILE A 144 11.51 5.70 -7.04
CA ILE A 144 10.82 4.42 -6.92
C ILE A 144 11.63 3.46 -7.78
N ASN A 145 12.61 2.85 -7.14
CA ASN A 145 13.19 1.64 -7.64
C ASN A 145 12.10 0.59 -7.41
N LEU A 146 11.70 -0.12 -8.47
CA LEU A 146 11.34 -1.53 -8.22
C LEU A 146 12.55 -2.08 -7.48
N PHE A 147 12.36 -2.73 -6.33
CA PHE A 147 13.42 -3.20 -5.45
C PHE A 147 14.63 -3.61 -6.29
N ASP A 148 15.79 -3.01 -6.03
CA ASP A 148 16.94 -3.32 -6.86
C ASP A 148 17.17 -4.83 -6.77
N ASN A 149 17.42 -5.46 -7.90
CA ASN A 149 17.61 -6.91 -7.96
C ASN A 149 18.73 -7.36 -7.01
N GLN A 150 19.62 -6.45 -6.61
CA GLN A 150 20.66 -6.60 -5.59
C GLN A 150 20.10 -6.92 -4.20
N ASP A 151 19.01 -6.28 -3.76
CA ASP A 151 18.44 -6.47 -2.42
C ASP A 151 17.74 -7.84 -2.30
N MET A 152 17.07 -8.28 -3.39
CA MET A 152 16.46 -9.60 -3.46
C MET A 152 17.47 -10.76 -3.46
N ASN A 153 18.72 -10.51 -3.85
CA ASN A 153 19.75 -11.56 -3.92
C ASN A 153 20.32 -11.93 -2.54
N ASN A 154 19.97 -11.21 -1.47
CA ASN A 154 20.48 -11.45 -0.12
C ASN A 154 19.61 -12.39 0.73
N PHE A 155 18.42 -12.73 0.25
CA PHE A 155 17.50 -13.62 0.95
C PHE A 155 17.70 -15.08 0.58
N LYS A 156 17.27 -15.96 1.48
CA LYS A 156 17.26 -17.41 1.21
C LYS A 156 15.88 -17.84 0.75
N THR A 157 15.84 -18.86 -0.10
CA THR A 157 14.59 -19.56 -0.38
C THR A 157 14.04 -20.15 0.91
N VAL A 158 12.81 -19.77 1.24
CA VAL A 158 12.06 -20.25 2.40
C VAL A 158 10.70 -20.74 1.94
N TYR A 159 10.29 -21.89 2.49
CA TYR A 159 8.99 -22.49 2.24
C TYR A 159 8.46 -23.07 3.54
N ILE A 160 7.25 -22.66 3.91
CA ILE A 160 6.58 -23.10 5.13
C ILE A 160 5.65 -24.25 4.75
N GLU A 161 6.00 -25.44 5.21
CA GLU A 161 5.27 -26.69 4.98
C GLU A 161 3.97 -26.79 5.78
N GLY A 162 3.04 -27.62 5.28
CA GLY A 162 1.84 -28.02 6.01
C GLY A 162 0.81 -26.91 6.22
N VAL A 163 0.83 -25.85 5.40
CA VAL A 163 -0.23 -24.84 5.38
C VAL A 163 -1.40 -25.41 4.58
N PRO A 164 -2.59 -25.64 5.18
CA PRO A 164 -3.72 -26.16 4.43
C PRO A 164 -4.18 -25.11 3.42
N PHE A 165 -4.75 -25.58 2.30
CA PHE A 165 -5.31 -24.72 1.28
C PHE A 165 -6.83 -24.88 1.17
N PHE A 166 -7.52 -23.75 1.08
CA PHE A 166 -8.95 -23.67 0.78
C PHE A 166 -9.19 -22.48 -0.16
N ALA A 167 -9.99 -22.69 -1.22
CA ALA A 167 -10.58 -21.58 -1.95
C ALA A 167 -11.71 -20.96 -1.11
N GLN A 168 -12.00 -19.66 -1.29
CA GLN A 168 -13.05 -18.97 -0.53
C GLN A 168 -14.47 -19.51 -0.77
N ALA A 169 -14.68 -20.18 -1.90
CA ALA A 169 -15.81 -21.06 -2.14
C ALA A 169 -15.30 -22.51 -2.27
N PRO A 170 -15.06 -23.24 -1.16
CA PRO A 170 -14.40 -24.55 -1.21
C PRO A 170 -15.13 -25.59 -2.06
N LEU A 171 -16.45 -25.46 -2.17
CA LEU A 171 -17.33 -26.32 -2.98
C LEU A 171 -17.82 -25.64 -4.27
N GLY A 172 -17.31 -24.42 -4.56
CA GLY A 172 -17.63 -23.67 -5.78
C GLY A 172 -18.96 -22.92 -5.78
N ASP A 173 -19.61 -22.73 -4.63
CA ASP A 173 -20.82 -21.91 -4.53
C ASP A 173 -20.48 -20.41 -4.39
N TRP A 174 -20.30 -19.77 -5.54
CA TRP A 174 -20.07 -18.32 -5.64
C TRP A 174 -21.36 -17.49 -5.55
N SER A 175 -22.53 -18.12 -5.37
CA SER A 175 -23.80 -17.40 -5.22
C SER A 175 -24.06 -16.95 -3.79
N ASP A 176 -23.45 -17.63 -2.81
CA ASP A 176 -23.43 -17.19 -1.42
C ASP A 176 -22.39 -16.08 -1.25
N GLN A 177 -22.83 -14.89 -0.87
CA GLN A 177 -21.95 -13.74 -0.69
C GLN A 177 -20.86 -13.97 0.37
N ARG A 178 -21.14 -14.79 1.40
CA ARG A 178 -20.16 -15.13 2.44
C ARG A 178 -18.98 -15.95 1.91
N GLN A 179 -19.20 -16.67 0.82
CA GLN A 179 -18.15 -17.37 0.09
C GLN A 179 -17.54 -16.48 -1.00
N ALA A 180 -18.37 -15.73 -1.72
CA ALA A 180 -17.93 -14.85 -2.80
C ALA A 180 -17.07 -13.65 -2.36
N GLU A 181 -17.21 -13.23 -1.10
CA GLU A 181 -16.41 -12.17 -0.46
C GLU A 181 -15.54 -12.72 0.68
N GLY A 182 -15.40 -14.04 0.81
CA GLY A 182 -14.80 -14.70 1.98
C GLY A 182 -13.26 -14.76 2.00
N CYS A 183 -12.56 -13.83 1.34
CA CYS A 183 -11.11 -13.94 1.15
C CYS A 183 -10.34 -13.75 2.46
N GLU A 184 -10.82 -12.87 3.34
CA GLU A 184 -10.29 -12.63 4.68
C GLU A 184 -10.55 -13.83 5.58
N GLU A 185 -11.79 -14.30 5.67
CA GLU A 185 -12.16 -15.47 6.48
C GLU A 185 -11.33 -16.70 6.11
N THR A 186 -11.17 -16.93 4.81
CA THR A 186 -10.43 -18.09 4.31
C THR A 186 -8.93 -17.98 4.56
N SER A 187 -8.35 -16.78 4.40
CA SER A 187 -6.95 -16.52 4.72
C SER A 187 -6.64 -16.74 6.20
N VAL A 188 -7.50 -16.22 7.08
CA VAL A 188 -7.36 -16.43 8.53
C VAL A 188 -7.55 -17.90 8.89
N LEU A 189 -8.53 -18.57 8.28
CA LEU A 189 -8.78 -19.99 8.49
C LEU A 189 -7.55 -20.84 8.17
N MET A 190 -6.93 -20.64 7.00
CA MET A 190 -5.71 -21.35 6.62
C MET A 190 -4.59 -21.15 7.65
N ALA A 191 -4.34 -19.90 8.05
CA ALA A 191 -3.28 -19.58 8.99
C ALA A 191 -3.52 -20.12 10.40
N VAL A 192 -4.75 -20.03 10.93
CA VAL A 192 -5.09 -20.57 12.26
C VAL A 192 -5.01 -22.09 12.27
N LYS A 193 -5.48 -22.77 11.22
CA LYS A 193 -5.42 -24.24 11.16
C LYS A 193 -3.98 -24.70 11.01
N TRP A 194 -3.15 -24.02 10.22
CA TRP A 194 -1.71 -24.25 10.17
C TRP A 194 -1.05 -24.10 11.55
N ALA A 195 -1.33 -23.00 12.27
CA ALA A 195 -0.74 -22.73 13.57
C ALA A 195 -1.13 -23.81 14.61
N ARG A 196 -2.36 -24.33 14.52
CA ARG A 196 -2.88 -25.39 15.38
C ARG A 196 -2.52 -26.81 14.92
N GLY A 197 -1.86 -26.98 13.78
CA GLY A 197 -1.58 -28.30 13.19
C GLY A 197 -2.85 -29.07 12.81
N GLN A 198 -3.89 -28.37 12.40
CA GLN A 198 -5.21 -28.91 12.06
C GLN A 198 -5.41 -28.92 10.54
N SER A 199 -6.16 -29.91 10.05
CA SER A 199 -6.67 -29.97 8.68
C SER A 199 -8.20 -30.01 8.69
N LEU A 200 -8.82 -29.53 7.62
CA LEU A 200 -10.27 -29.60 7.41
C LEU A 200 -10.58 -30.22 6.06
N SER A 201 -11.73 -30.87 5.95
CA SER A 201 -12.36 -31.15 4.66
C SER A 201 -12.94 -29.88 4.02
N ALA A 202 -13.25 -29.93 2.73
CA ALA A 202 -13.90 -28.80 2.04
C ALA A 202 -15.25 -28.44 2.67
N ASP A 203 -16.05 -29.44 3.09
CA ASP A 203 -17.33 -29.21 3.77
C ASP A 203 -17.17 -28.51 5.13
N GLU A 204 -16.16 -28.90 5.90
CA GLU A 204 -15.85 -28.25 7.18
C GLU A 204 -15.33 -26.84 6.98
N ALA A 205 -14.46 -26.62 5.98
CA ALA A 205 -13.98 -25.30 5.62
C ALA A 205 -15.13 -24.38 5.19
N THR A 206 -16.04 -24.84 4.33
CA THR A 206 -17.23 -24.07 3.91
C THR A 206 -18.07 -23.65 5.10
N LYS A 207 -18.35 -24.57 6.04
CA LYS A 207 -19.12 -24.25 7.25
C LYS A 207 -18.42 -23.23 8.13
N GLU A 208 -17.11 -23.35 8.30
CA GLU A 208 -16.33 -22.43 9.12
C GLU A 208 -16.27 -21.03 8.50
N ILE A 209 -16.00 -20.92 7.18
CA ILE A 209 -15.99 -19.64 6.44
C ILE A 209 -17.34 -18.92 6.63
N ILE A 210 -18.44 -19.62 6.38
CA ILE A 210 -19.79 -19.08 6.58
C ILE A 210 -20.01 -18.65 8.04
N ALA A 211 -19.56 -19.44 9.01
CA ALA A 211 -19.72 -19.13 10.42
C ALA A 211 -18.92 -17.91 10.87
N ILE A 212 -17.72 -17.68 10.28
CA ILE A 212 -16.95 -16.47 10.53
C ILE A 212 -17.70 -15.25 9.98
N SER A 213 -18.17 -15.31 8.73
CA SER A 213 -18.90 -14.19 8.11
C SER A 213 -20.19 -13.86 8.86
N ASP A 214 -20.95 -14.89 9.29
CA ASP A 214 -22.16 -14.68 10.10
C ASP A 214 -21.83 -14.05 11.46
N TYR A 215 -20.71 -14.43 12.08
CA TYR A 215 -20.25 -13.86 13.35
C TYR A 215 -19.83 -12.40 13.21
N THR A 216 -19.01 -12.08 12.22
CA THR A 216 -18.52 -10.71 11.97
C THR A 216 -19.66 -9.79 11.59
N LEU A 217 -20.58 -10.24 10.73
CA LEU A 217 -21.80 -9.52 10.42
C LEU A 217 -22.68 -9.27 11.66
N SER A 218 -22.93 -10.31 12.46
CA SER A 218 -23.80 -10.19 13.64
C SER A 218 -23.23 -9.27 14.72
N LYS A 219 -21.90 -9.23 14.89
CA LYS A 219 -21.26 -8.53 16.00
C LYS A 219 -20.73 -7.15 15.61
N TYR A 220 -20.16 -7.04 14.42
CA TYR A 220 -19.48 -5.84 13.92
C TYR A 220 -20.22 -5.15 12.77
N GLY A 221 -21.22 -5.83 12.16
CA GLY A 221 -22.08 -5.26 11.13
C GLY A 221 -21.54 -5.36 9.70
N GLU A 222 -20.39 -6.02 9.49
CA GLU A 222 -19.77 -6.19 8.17
C GLU A 222 -18.91 -7.47 8.15
N PHE A 223 -18.78 -8.08 6.97
CA PHE A 223 -17.91 -9.24 6.72
C PHE A 223 -17.15 -9.17 5.39
N ARG A 224 -17.62 -8.39 4.41
CA ARG A 224 -17.21 -8.54 2.99
C ARG A 224 -15.83 -7.99 2.67
N ASP A 225 -15.57 -6.76 3.09
CA ASP A 225 -14.27 -6.10 2.95
C ASP A 225 -13.85 -5.70 4.37
N THR A 226 -12.85 -6.37 4.93
CA THR A 226 -12.34 -6.03 6.27
C THR A 226 -10.86 -5.67 6.19
N SER A 227 -10.49 -4.52 6.78
CA SER A 227 -9.09 -4.08 6.85
C SER A 227 -8.24 -5.13 7.56
N LEU A 228 -6.91 -5.12 7.37
CA LEU A 228 -6.01 -6.04 8.08
C LEU A 228 -6.13 -5.89 9.61
N GLU A 229 -6.36 -4.67 10.11
CA GLU A 229 -6.56 -4.44 11.55
C GLU A 229 -7.84 -5.11 12.07
N ASP A 230 -8.96 -4.92 11.36
CA ASP A 230 -10.23 -5.53 11.75
C ASP A 230 -10.23 -7.04 11.52
N THR A 231 -9.64 -7.54 10.44
CA THR A 231 -9.40 -8.98 10.22
C THR A 231 -8.66 -9.61 11.41
N MET A 232 -7.57 -8.97 11.85
CA MET A 232 -6.80 -9.43 13.02
C MET A 232 -7.66 -9.40 14.29
N ASN A 233 -8.40 -8.32 14.54
CA ASN A 233 -9.12 -8.17 15.80
C ASN A 233 -10.41 -9.01 15.84
N TRP A 234 -11.18 -9.05 14.76
CA TRP A 234 -12.51 -9.65 14.69
C TRP A 234 -12.41 -11.16 14.46
N ILE A 235 -11.49 -11.59 13.58
CA ILE A 235 -11.42 -13.01 13.17
C ILE A 235 -10.37 -13.75 13.98
N PHE A 236 -9.11 -13.32 14.00
CA PHE A 236 -8.06 -14.01 14.77
C PHE A 236 -8.33 -13.95 16.28
N LYS A 237 -8.41 -12.73 16.84
CA LYS A 237 -8.49 -12.56 18.30
C LYS A 237 -9.88 -12.85 18.84
N ASP A 238 -10.92 -12.35 18.19
CA ASP A 238 -12.27 -12.49 18.73
C ASP A 238 -12.97 -13.79 18.33
N TYR A 239 -13.06 -14.13 17.04
CA TYR A 239 -13.69 -15.40 16.64
C TYR A 239 -12.84 -16.62 17.06
N PHE A 240 -11.58 -16.67 16.64
CA PHE A 240 -10.73 -17.84 16.88
C PHE A 240 -10.10 -17.90 18.26
N LYS A 241 -10.09 -16.81 19.02
CA LYS A 241 -9.33 -16.70 20.28
C LYS A 241 -7.85 -17.06 20.09
N PHE A 242 -7.25 -16.48 19.04
CA PHE A 242 -5.87 -16.71 18.64
C PHE A 242 -5.05 -15.44 18.76
N ASP A 243 -4.13 -15.42 19.73
CA ASP A 243 -3.35 -14.22 20.09
C ASP A 243 -1.93 -14.19 19.49
N ASN A 244 -1.43 -15.29 18.90
CA ASN A 244 -0.10 -15.37 18.27
C ASN A 244 -0.09 -14.68 16.88
N VAL A 245 -0.56 -13.45 16.85
CA VAL A 245 -0.78 -12.63 15.66
C VAL A 245 -0.40 -11.17 15.93
N SER A 246 0.21 -10.51 14.96
CA SER A 246 0.55 -9.09 15.07
C SER A 246 0.39 -8.35 13.75
N LEU A 247 -0.08 -7.10 13.81
CA LEU A 247 -0.17 -6.21 12.66
C LEU A 247 1.10 -5.38 12.55
N LYS A 248 1.68 -5.31 11.35
CA LYS A 248 2.76 -4.39 11.00
C LYS A 248 2.32 -3.50 9.85
N ARG A 249 2.56 -2.19 9.97
CA ARG A 249 2.16 -1.20 8.98
C ARG A 249 3.34 -0.61 8.24
N GLY A 250 3.15 -0.28 6.96
CA GLY A 250 4.18 0.34 6.12
C GLY A 250 5.46 -0.48 6.03
N VAL A 251 5.32 -1.80 5.95
CA VAL A 251 6.47 -2.71 5.91
C VAL A 251 7.26 -2.56 4.62
N THR A 252 8.54 -2.88 4.72
CA THR A 252 9.45 -3.05 3.58
C THR A 252 9.42 -4.50 3.07
N PHE A 253 9.95 -4.71 1.86
CA PHE A 253 10.10 -6.05 1.29
C PHE A 253 10.91 -6.97 2.20
N ASP A 254 12.04 -6.46 2.69
CA ASP A 254 12.95 -7.16 3.59
C ASP A 254 12.25 -7.61 4.87
N GLU A 255 11.38 -6.78 5.43
CA GLU A 255 10.59 -7.13 6.61
C GLU A 255 9.60 -8.25 6.33
N VAL A 256 8.98 -8.29 5.14
CA VAL A 256 8.10 -9.41 4.75
C VAL A 256 8.90 -10.71 4.65
N VAL A 257 10.01 -10.72 3.91
CA VAL A 257 10.83 -11.93 3.73
C VAL A 257 11.45 -12.38 5.05
N THR A 258 11.91 -11.45 5.89
CA THR A 258 12.45 -11.75 7.22
C THR A 258 11.44 -12.45 8.13
N GLU A 259 10.14 -12.12 8.03
CA GLU A 259 9.11 -12.85 8.79
C GLU A 259 8.90 -14.27 8.25
N LEU A 260 8.91 -14.44 6.92
CA LEU A 260 8.84 -15.76 6.31
C LEU A 260 10.06 -16.63 6.71
N GLU A 261 11.27 -16.06 6.72
CA GLU A 261 12.51 -16.75 7.16
C GLU A 261 12.48 -17.19 8.62
N LYS A 262 11.71 -16.50 9.48
CA LYS A 262 11.46 -16.94 10.87
C LYS A 262 10.48 -18.11 10.97
N GLY A 263 9.88 -18.52 9.85
CA GLY A 263 8.84 -19.54 9.79
C GLY A 263 7.44 -19.02 10.13
N ASN A 264 7.23 -17.71 10.13
CA ASN A 264 5.92 -17.11 10.33
C ASN A 264 5.16 -17.05 9.00
N LEU A 265 3.84 -17.28 9.03
CA LEU A 265 3.01 -16.93 7.89
C LEU A 265 2.77 -15.42 7.85
N VAL A 266 2.60 -14.89 6.65
CA VAL A 266 2.26 -13.48 6.43
C VAL A 266 0.92 -13.44 5.69
N ILE A 267 -0.03 -12.65 6.18
CA ILE A 267 -1.28 -12.33 5.46
C ILE A 267 -1.23 -10.86 5.04
N THR A 268 -1.63 -10.57 3.82
CA THR A 268 -1.72 -9.19 3.33
C THR A 268 -2.85 -9.04 2.33
N ALA A 269 -3.24 -7.78 2.12
CA ALA A 269 -4.21 -7.35 1.14
C ALA A 269 -3.50 -6.81 -0.12
N ILE A 270 -4.05 -7.10 -1.29
CA ILE A 270 -3.53 -6.69 -2.59
C ILE A 270 -4.64 -6.13 -3.49
N ASN A 271 -4.24 -5.34 -4.49
CA ASN A 271 -5.04 -5.17 -5.70
C ASN A 271 -4.80 -6.35 -6.64
N GLY A 272 -5.76 -7.27 -6.71
CA GLY A 272 -5.70 -8.45 -7.57
C GLY A 272 -5.61 -8.15 -9.06
N GLN A 273 -5.98 -6.95 -9.50
CA GLN A 273 -5.85 -6.50 -10.90
C GLN A 273 -4.39 -6.21 -11.30
N MET A 274 -3.49 -6.05 -10.34
CA MET A 274 -2.08 -5.71 -10.57
C MET A 274 -1.14 -6.93 -10.62
N VAL A 275 -1.61 -8.10 -10.18
CA VAL A 275 -0.76 -9.30 -10.03
C VAL A 275 -0.86 -10.30 -11.19
N ASN A 276 -1.59 -9.95 -12.26
CA ASN A 276 -1.69 -10.75 -13.49
C ASN A 276 -1.97 -12.26 -13.26
N ASN A 277 -2.77 -12.62 -12.24
CA ASN A 277 -3.11 -14.02 -12.00
C ASN A 277 -4.03 -14.52 -13.13
N PRO A 278 -3.61 -15.53 -13.94
CA PRO A 278 -4.41 -16.02 -15.06
C PRO A 278 -5.68 -16.77 -14.61
N ASN A 279 -5.77 -17.14 -13.34
CA ASN A 279 -6.92 -17.85 -12.78
C ASN A 279 -8.00 -16.89 -12.26
N TYR A 280 -7.74 -15.58 -12.22
CA TYR A 280 -8.77 -14.60 -11.91
C TYR A 280 -9.66 -14.33 -13.10
N ARG A 281 -10.96 -14.14 -12.81
CA ARG A 281 -11.87 -13.60 -13.80
C ARG A 281 -11.49 -12.14 -14.08
N SER A 282 -11.16 -11.84 -15.34
CA SER A 282 -10.83 -10.47 -15.77
C SER A 282 -11.90 -9.47 -15.29
N PRO A 283 -11.52 -8.31 -14.71
CA PRO A 283 -10.15 -7.78 -14.59
C PRO A 283 -9.33 -8.28 -13.37
N GLY A 284 -9.90 -9.14 -12.53
CA GLY A 284 -9.38 -9.49 -11.21
C GLY A 284 -10.03 -8.65 -10.09
N PRO A 285 -9.96 -9.14 -8.84
CA PRO A 285 -10.59 -8.46 -7.71
C PRO A 285 -9.80 -7.19 -7.34
N PRO A 286 -10.46 -6.03 -7.16
CA PRO A 286 -9.78 -4.80 -6.77
C PRO A 286 -9.32 -4.81 -5.30
N ARG A 287 -9.92 -5.68 -4.47
CA ARG A 287 -9.60 -5.95 -3.07
C ARG A 287 -9.50 -7.45 -2.90
N HIS A 288 -8.40 -7.92 -2.36
CA HIS A 288 -8.19 -9.35 -2.15
C HIS A 288 -7.17 -9.59 -1.04
N MET A 289 -7.42 -10.59 -0.20
CA MET A 289 -6.53 -11.00 0.89
C MET A 289 -6.08 -12.44 0.72
N LEU A 290 -4.79 -12.69 0.98
CA LEU A 290 -4.20 -14.01 0.82
C LEU A 290 -3.03 -14.27 1.77
N VAL A 291 -2.58 -15.53 1.81
CA VAL A 291 -1.49 -15.99 2.69
C VAL A 291 -0.19 -16.12 1.89
N LEU A 292 0.88 -15.46 2.31
CA LEU A 292 2.25 -15.76 1.93
C LEU A 292 2.79 -16.85 2.85
N ARG A 293 3.32 -17.91 2.23
CA ARG A 293 3.91 -19.07 2.93
C ARG A 293 5.34 -19.36 2.51
N GLY A 294 5.96 -18.47 1.75
CA GLY A 294 7.36 -18.61 1.37
C GLY A 294 7.83 -17.53 0.40
N TYR A 295 9.14 -17.53 0.18
CA TYR A 295 9.81 -16.72 -0.80
C TYR A 295 10.85 -17.60 -1.51
N ASP A 296 10.82 -17.60 -2.83
CA ASP A 296 11.80 -18.26 -3.69
C ASP A 296 12.81 -17.21 -4.16
N ALA A 297 14.02 -17.26 -3.61
CA ALA A 297 15.06 -16.28 -3.90
C ALA A 297 15.64 -16.45 -5.31
N ASP A 298 15.70 -17.69 -5.81
CA ASP A 298 16.23 -17.98 -7.15
C ASP A 298 15.26 -17.48 -8.23
N ALA A 299 13.96 -17.75 -8.05
CA ALA A 299 12.92 -17.31 -8.96
C ALA A 299 12.45 -15.86 -8.71
N LYS A 300 12.79 -15.28 -7.56
CA LYS A 300 12.31 -13.97 -7.08
C LYS A 300 10.79 -13.92 -7.00
N GLN A 301 10.20 -14.94 -6.38
CA GLN A 301 8.75 -15.10 -6.30
C GLN A 301 8.28 -15.27 -4.87
N PHE A 302 7.16 -14.65 -4.51
CA PHE A 302 6.42 -15.05 -3.32
C PHE A 302 5.65 -16.32 -3.61
N ILE A 303 5.65 -17.24 -2.64
CA ILE A 303 4.88 -18.47 -2.66
C ILE A 303 3.67 -18.25 -1.76
N THR A 304 2.47 -18.46 -2.30
CA THR A 304 1.21 -18.08 -1.65
C THR A 304 0.21 -19.22 -1.60
N ASN A 305 -0.71 -19.14 -0.65
CA ASN A 305 -2.00 -19.81 -0.71
C ASN A 305 -3.05 -18.73 -0.97
N ASP A 306 -3.58 -18.73 -2.19
CA ASP A 306 -4.49 -17.70 -2.69
C ASP A 306 -5.95 -18.18 -2.68
N PRO A 307 -6.81 -17.72 -1.76
CA PRO A 307 -8.17 -18.22 -1.66
C PRO A 307 -9.07 -17.76 -2.82
N GLY A 308 -8.65 -16.79 -3.64
CA GLY A 308 -9.45 -16.19 -4.71
C GLY A 308 -9.66 -17.09 -5.92
N THR A 309 -9.06 -18.29 -5.92
CA THR A 309 -9.16 -19.25 -7.01
C THR A 309 -8.95 -20.67 -6.49
N SER A 310 -9.51 -21.68 -7.17
CA SER A 310 -9.26 -23.09 -6.85
C SER A 310 -7.83 -23.55 -7.21
N HIS A 311 -7.05 -22.72 -7.92
CA HIS A 311 -5.66 -22.99 -8.29
C HIS A 311 -4.66 -22.16 -7.47
N GLY A 312 -5.06 -21.77 -6.26
CA GLY A 312 -4.31 -20.85 -5.42
C GLY A 312 -3.30 -21.50 -4.50
N GLU A 313 -3.33 -22.83 -4.34
CA GLU A 313 -2.36 -23.56 -3.52
C GLU A 313 -0.96 -23.44 -4.13
N ASP A 314 0.00 -22.99 -3.32
CA ASP A 314 1.38 -22.75 -3.74
C ASP A 314 1.52 -21.88 -5.01
N PHE A 315 0.54 -20.99 -5.24
CA PHE A 315 0.60 -20.09 -6.38
C PHE A 315 1.74 -19.10 -6.20
N ARG A 316 2.47 -18.85 -7.29
CA ARG A 316 3.70 -18.05 -7.28
C ARG A 316 3.51 -16.74 -8.01
N TYR A 317 3.82 -15.66 -7.32
CA TYR A 317 3.78 -14.31 -7.86
C TYR A 317 5.19 -13.74 -7.99
N ASP A 318 5.45 -13.00 -9.08
CA ASP A 318 6.64 -12.14 -9.14
C ASP A 318 6.66 -11.22 -7.91
N ALA A 319 7.75 -11.26 -7.15
CA ALA A 319 7.77 -10.67 -5.83
C ALA A 319 7.70 -9.13 -5.86
N ASN A 320 8.26 -8.51 -6.90
CA ASN A 320 8.18 -7.06 -7.12
C ASN A 320 6.74 -6.65 -7.44
N MET A 321 6.14 -7.29 -8.43
CA MET A 321 4.75 -7.04 -8.84
C MET A 321 3.78 -7.24 -7.68
N PHE A 322 3.96 -8.31 -6.91
CA PHE A 322 3.15 -8.59 -5.73
C PHE A 322 3.30 -7.50 -4.67
N PHE A 323 4.53 -7.13 -4.32
CA PHE A 323 4.78 -6.12 -3.29
C PHE A 323 4.27 -4.72 -3.69
N GLU A 324 4.25 -4.39 -4.98
CA GLU A 324 3.62 -3.17 -5.49
C GLU A 324 2.08 -3.25 -5.53
N ALA A 325 1.52 -4.45 -5.63
CA ALA A 325 0.09 -4.66 -5.53
C ALA A 325 -0.44 -4.57 -4.10
N MET A 326 0.42 -4.77 -3.08
CA MET A 326 0.04 -4.69 -1.67
C MET A 326 -0.61 -3.34 -1.35
N ARG A 327 -1.82 -3.41 -0.80
CA ARG A 327 -2.57 -2.26 -0.30
C ARG A 327 -3.68 -2.75 0.63
N ASP A 328 -3.65 -2.30 1.86
CA ASP A 328 -4.80 -2.46 2.76
C ASP A 328 -5.99 -1.61 2.25
N TYR A 329 -7.19 -1.99 2.68
CA TYR A 329 -8.43 -1.30 2.32
C TYR A 329 -9.30 -1.10 3.57
N PRO A 330 -10.12 -0.03 3.60
CA PRO A 330 -10.98 0.23 4.75
C PRO A 330 -12.04 -0.85 4.88
N THR A 331 -12.41 -1.16 6.13
CA THR A 331 -13.55 -2.02 6.41
C THR A 331 -14.85 -1.38 5.93
N GLY A 332 -15.64 -2.14 5.18
CA GLY A 332 -16.90 -1.70 4.60
C GLY A 332 -16.97 -1.98 3.10
N PHE A 333 -18.15 -2.45 2.65
CA PHE A 333 -18.32 -2.93 1.29
C PHE A 333 -18.06 -1.88 0.21
N HIS A 334 -16.98 -2.10 -0.52
CA HIS A 334 -16.47 -1.27 -1.59
C HIS A 334 -16.19 0.19 -1.20
N GLU A 335 -15.81 0.41 0.07
CA GLU A 335 -15.45 1.74 0.56
C GLU A 335 -14.23 2.32 -0.17
N PRO A 336 -14.16 3.64 -0.40
CA PRO A 336 -13.05 4.27 -1.09
C PRO A 336 -11.72 4.10 -0.36
N ILE A 337 -10.69 3.63 -1.06
CA ILE A 337 -9.34 3.49 -0.53
C ILE A 337 -8.69 4.89 -0.48
N ALA A 338 -8.55 5.45 0.72
CA ALA A 338 -8.04 6.81 0.94
C ALA A 338 -6.51 6.87 1.12
N ASP A 339 -5.87 5.73 1.39
CA ASP A 339 -4.43 5.60 1.54
C ASP A 339 -3.97 4.22 1.08
N ILE A 340 -2.73 4.11 0.62
CA ILE A 340 -2.10 2.84 0.23
C ILE A 340 -1.10 2.47 1.32
N GLY A 341 -1.52 1.58 2.24
CA GLY A 341 -0.66 1.00 3.26
C GLY A 341 -0.14 -0.37 2.82
N LYS A 342 1.18 -0.55 2.79
CA LYS A 342 1.81 -1.87 2.64
C LYS A 342 1.86 -2.51 4.02
N ASP A 343 0.75 -3.12 4.40
CA ASP A 343 0.54 -3.63 5.75
C ASP A 343 0.46 -5.16 5.71
N ILE A 344 0.86 -5.81 6.81
CA ILE A 344 0.82 -7.26 6.95
C ILE A 344 0.33 -7.68 8.32
N ILE A 345 -0.34 -8.82 8.37
CA ILE A 345 -0.55 -9.60 9.58
C ILE A 345 0.51 -10.71 9.61
N VAL A 346 1.29 -10.75 10.69
CA VAL A 346 2.25 -11.83 10.95
C VAL A 346 1.60 -12.85 11.87
N VAL A 347 1.62 -14.12 11.47
CA VAL A 347 1.04 -15.24 12.22
C VAL A 347 2.16 -16.21 12.60
N SER A 348 2.37 -16.41 13.90
CA SER A 348 3.42 -17.30 14.42
C SER A 348 2.81 -18.55 15.08
N LYS A 349 3.58 -19.64 15.12
CA LYS A 349 3.22 -20.85 15.87
C LYS A 349 3.49 -20.69 17.36
#